data_AF-A0A1N7DSB9-F1
#
_entry.id   AF-A0A1N7DSB9-F1
#
_cell.length_a   1.000
_cell.length_b   1.000
_cell.length_c   1.000
_cell.angle_alpha   90.00
_cell.angle_beta   90.00
_cell.angle_gamma   90.00
#
_symmetry.space_group_name_H-M   'P 1'
#
loop_
_entity.id
_entity.type
_entity.pdbx_description
1 polymer ?
#
loop_
_entity_poly.entity_id
_entity_poly.type
_entity_poly.pdbx_seq_one_letter_code
_entity_poly.pdbx_strand_id
1 'polypeptide(L)'
;MNRRDFLGAGGAGMAMGVSGCLSDLAVNVPPSNDNSATNEEVPDEKSEQGHADPLTASAEVSTDDVRDGLDNETICQSEASEAAFHVIQSELGDSFDEAESDDSWQSITPSVSSSDGVSIRMTTVLSRNGDVRRTPKSDFEEVVEVTPETVDITVDIDGETYQCTDDVTVVQEAEQED
;
A
#
# COMPACT_ATOMS: atom_id res chain seq x y z
N MET A 1 17.06 40.03 1.04
CA MET A 1 17.15 40.22 2.51
C MET A 1 15.75 40.19 3.08
N ASN A 2 15.35 39.08 3.71
CA ASN A 2 14.38 39.07 4.82
C ASN A 2 14.54 37.75 5.57
N ARG A 3 14.69 37.85 6.89
CA ARG A 3 15.12 36.79 7.80
C ARG A 3 13.90 36.09 8.41
N ARG A 4 13.83 34.78 8.23
CA ARG A 4 13.62 33.69 9.23
C ARG A 4 13.57 34.14 10.70
N ASP A 5 12.91 33.51 11.66
CA ASP A 5 11.95 32.40 11.78
C ASP A 5 11.45 32.50 13.23
N PHE A 6 10.17 32.20 13.48
CA PHE A 6 9.61 32.13 14.83
C PHE A 6 9.81 30.72 15.41
N LEU A 7 10.65 30.61 16.43
CA LEU A 7 10.76 29.41 17.28
C LEU A 7 9.58 29.37 18.26
N GLY A 8 8.65 28.45 18.01
CA GLY A 8 7.56 28.09 18.93
C GLY A 8 7.89 26.81 19.68
N ALA A 9 8.07 26.92 20.98
CA ALA A 9 8.32 25.84 21.92
C ALA A 9 7.03 25.18 22.43
N GLY A 10 7.12 23.92 22.83
CA GLY A 10 6.12 23.21 23.65
C GLY A 10 5.49 22.03 22.90
N GLY A 11 5.38 20.83 23.44
CA GLY A 11 5.52 20.41 24.82
C GLY A 11 5.60 18.89 24.94
N ALA A 12 6.08 18.45 26.10
CA ALA A 12 6.12 17.06 26.50
C ALA A 12 4.71 16.54 26.78
N GLY A 13 4.35 15.40 26.21
CA GLY A 13 3.16 14.62 26.53
C GLY A 13 3.55 13.16 26.74
N MET A 14 3.59 12.73 28.00
CA MET A 14 3.67 11.33 28.38
C MET A 14 2.29 10.68 28.13
N ALA A 15 2.25 9.48 27.55
CA ALA A 15 1.08 8.62 27.62
C ALA A 15 1.50 7.17 27.94
N MET A 16 0.77 6.62 28.91
CA MET A 16 1.09 5.43 29.69
C MET A 16 0.74 4.15 28.95
N GLY A 17 1.54 3.11 29.19
CA GLY A 17 1.30 1.77 28.68
C GLY A 17 0.05 1.10 29.27
N VAL A 18 -0.60 0.33 28.41
CA VAL A 18 -1.58 -0.69 28.81
C VAL A 18 -1.01 -2.06 28.47
N SER A 19 -0.55 -2.74 29.51
CA SER A 19 -0.23 -4.17 29.49
C SER A 19 -1.55 -4.94 29.58
N GLY A 20 -2.02 -5.47 28.45
CA GLY A 20 -3.19 -6.32 28.37
C GLY A 20 -2.79 -7.78 28.31
N CYS A 21 -3.12 -8.53 29.37
CA CYS A 21 -2.92 -9.97 29.47
C CYS A 21 -3.78 -10.73 28.44
N LEU A 22 -3.15 -11.45 27.52
CA LEU A 22 -3.81 -12.48 26.72
C LEU A 22 -4.12 -13.65 27.66
N SER A 23 -5.41 -13.87 27.93
CA SER A 23 -5.87 -15.05 28.65
C SER A 23 -6.00 -16.21 27.67
N ASP A 24 -5.22 -17.26 27.90
CA ASP A 24 -5.36 -18.59 27.31
C ASP A 24 -6.80 -19.11 27.47
N LEU A 25 -7.53 -19.22 26.34
CA LEU A 25 -8.80 -19.94 26.30
C LEU A 25 -8.51 -21.37 25.82
N ALA A 26 -8.30 -22.27 26.77
CA ALA A 26 -8.19 -23.71 26.50
C ALA A 26 -9.55 -24.25 26.01
N VAL A 27 -9.70 -24.41 24.70
CA VAL A 27 -10.81 -25.16 24.10
C VAL A 27 -10.58 -26.64 24.35
N ASN A 28 -11.44 -27.20 25.19
CA ASN A 28 -11.55 -28.63 25.48
C ASN A 28 -12.15 -29.33 24.25
N VAL A 29 -11.30 -29.91 23.40
CA VAL A 29 -11.72 -30.75 22.27
C VAL A 29 -11.95 -32.19 22.78
N PRO A 30 -13.19 -32.73 22.73
CA PRO A 30 -13.43 -34.13 23.06
C PRO A 30 -12.82 -35.08 21.99
N PRO A 31 -12.37 -36.29 22.38
CA PRO A 31 -11.76 -37.22 21.45
C PRO A 31 -12.79 -37.96 20.58
N SER A 32 -12.38 -38.14 19.32
CA SER A 32 -12.66 -39.21 18.35
C SER A 32 -14.03 -39.90 18.31
N ASN A 33 -14.65 -39.83 17.13
CA ASN A 33 -15.42 -40.95 16.58
C ASN A 33 -14.66 -41.53 15.38
N ASP A 34 -14.16 -42.76 15.57
CA ASP A 34 -13.82 -43.68 14.50
C ASP A 34 -15.05 -43.92 13.61
N ASN A 35 -14.96 -43.58 12.32
CA ASN A 35 -15.79 -44.17 11.30
C ASN A 35 -14.89 -44.74 10.21
N SER A 36 -14.89 -46.06 10.17
CA SER A 36 -14.29 -46.91 9.15
C SER A 36 -15.14 -46.92 7.87
N ALA A 37 -14.48 -47.16 6.73
CA ALA A 37 -14.98 -47.33 5.36
C ALA A 37 -15.24 -46.01 4.61
N THR A 38 -14.66 -45.74 3.44
CA THR A 38 -14.24 -46.59 2.32
C THR A 38 -13.04 -45.95 1.61
N ASN A 39 -12.03 -46.74 1.23
CA ASN A 39 -11.00 -46.34 0.27
C ASN A 39 -11.65 -46.18 -1.12
N GLU A 40 -11.99 -44.96 -1.50
CA GLU A 40 -11.96 -44.53 -2.90
C GLU A 40 -10.58 -43.92 -3.14
N GLU A 41 -9.79 -44.53 -4.04
CA GLU A 41 -8.58 -43.93 -4.59
C GLU A 41 -9.00 -42.66 -5.36
N VAL A 42 -8.95 -41.53 -4.67
CA VAL A 42 -8.96 -40.22 -5.30
C VAL A 42 -7.60 -40.09 -5.99
N PRO A 43 -7.53 -39.78 -7.30
CA PRO A 43 -6.26 -39.52 -7.95
C PRO A 43 -5.58 -38.37 -7.22
N ASP A 44 -4.34 -38.61 -6.80
CA ASP A 44 -3.39 -37.63 -6.26
C ASP A 44 -3.14 -36.59 -7.37
N GLU A 45 -4.06 -35.63 -7.52
CA GLU A 45 -3.79 -34.39 -8.21
C GLU A 45 -2.75 -33.69 -7.36
N LYS A 46 -1.48 -33.79 -7.79
CA LYS A 46 -0.41 -32.93 -7.34
C LYS A 46 -0.93 -31.50 -7.42
N SER A 47 -1.34 -30.94 -6.28
CA SER A 47 -1.40 -29.49 -6.09
C SER A 47 0.02 -28.99 -6.28
N GLU A 48 0.36 -28.65 -7.51
CA GLU A 48 1.42 -27.70 -7.79
C GLU A 48 0.99 -26.41 -7.09
N GLN A 49 1.44 -26.23 -5.85
CA GLN A 49 1.44 -24.95 -5.15
C GLN A 49 2.28 -24.00 -6.01
N GLY A 50 1.64 -23.44 -7.03
CA GLY A 50 2.18 -22.39 -7.86
C GLY A 50 2.58 -21.27 -6.92
N HIS A 51 3.89 -21.12 -6.72
CA HIS A 51 4.42 -19.88 -6.18
C HIS A 51 4.12 -18.86 -7.28
N ALA A 52 3.13 -18.00 -7.05
CA ALA A 52 2.97 -16.83 -7.90
C ALA A 52 4.30 -16.08 -7.81
N ASP A 53 4.94 -15.88 -8.96
CA ASP A 53 6.13 -15.05 -9.02
C ASP A 53 5.74 -13.65 -8.51
N PRO A 54 6.60 -12.98 -7.72
CA PRO A 54 6.31 -11.65 -7.21
C PRO A 54 6.06 -10.70 -8.39
N LEU A 55 5.02 -9.87 -8.26
CA LEU A 55 4.68 -8.88 -9.28
C LEU A 55 5.77 -7.79 -9.27
N THR A 56 6.55 -7.73 -10.35
CA THR A 56 7.48 -6.63 -10.61
C THR A 56 6.89 -5.72 -11.68
N ALA A 57 6.70 -4.46 -11.34
CA ALA A 57 6.33 -3.44 -12.30
C ALA A 57 7.59 -2.76 -12.85
N SER A 58 7.59 -2.46 -14.15
CA SER A 58 8.65 -1.69 -14.78
C SER A 58 8.04 -0.53 -15.55
N ALA A 59 8.66 0.64 -15.45
CA ALA A 59 8.30 1.78 -16.27
C ALA A 59 9.56 2.46 -16.81
N GLU A 60 9.49 2.83 -18.08
CA GLU A 60 10.52 3.64 -18.74
C GLU A 60 9.98 5.05 -18.85
N VAL A 61 10.71 6.00 -18.27
CA VAL A 61 10.33 7.41 -18.30
C VAL A 61 11.45 8.21 -18.96
N SER A 62 11.12 8.87 -20.06
CA SER A 62 12.01 9.83 -20.69
C SER A 62 11.52 11.23 -20.32
N THR A 63 12.28 11.95 -19.50
CA THR A 63 11.98 13.34 -19.16
C THR A 63 12.92 14.26 -19.94
N ASP A 64 12.52 14.63 -21.16
CA ASP A 64 13.13 15.76 -21.88
C ASP A 64 12.85 17.09 -21.14
N ASP A 65 11.77 17.15 -20.37
CA ASP A 65 11.42 18.27 -19.48
C ASP A 65 12.03 18.05 -18.09
N VAL A 66 13.33 18.32 -17.97
CA VAL A 66 14.00 18.38 -16.67
C VAL A 66 13.25 19.39 -15.78
N ARG A 67 12.59 18.90 -14.74
CA ARG A 67 12.03 19.74 -13.67
C ARG A 67 13.19 20.47 -12.99
N ASP A 68 13.47 21.69 -13.45
CA ASP A 68 14.58 22.53 -12.98
C ASP A 68 14.68 22.53 -11.44
N GLY A 69 15.71 21.86 -10.92
CA GLY A 69 16.10 21.92 -9.51
C GLY A 69 15.65 20.77 -8.61
N LEU A 70 15.08 19.69 -9.15
CA LEU A 70 14.93 18.43 -8.40
C LEU A 70 16.18 17.57 -8.54
N ASP A 71 16.55 16.87 -7.47
CA ASP A 71 17.58 15.83 -7.53
C ASP A 71 17.05 14.55 -8.21
N ASN A 72 17.97 13.74 -8.72
CA ASN A 72 17.64 12.51 -9.45
C ASN A 72 16.82 11.52 -8.61
N GLU A 73 17.02 11.50 -7.29
CA GLU A 73 16.28 10.64 -6.37
C GLU A 73 14.80 11.05 -6.30
N THR A 74 14.53 12.35 -6.21
CA THR A 74 13.17 12.89 -6.23
C THR A 74 12.45 12.60 -7.56
N ILE A 75 13.17 12.64 -8.68
CA ILE A 75 12.60 12.27 -9.99
C ILE A 75 12.25 10.78 -10.01
N CYS A 76 13.19 9.90 -9.65
CA CYS A 76 12.96 8.46 -9.55
C CYS A 76 11.74 8.12 -8.70
N GLN A 77 11.65 8.67 -7.49
CA GLN A 77 10.55 8.39 -6.56
C GLN A 77 9.20 8.89 -7.09
N SER A 78 9.16 10.06 -7.74
CA SER A 78 7.94 10.59 -8.36
C SER A 78 7.43 9.63 -9.43
N GLU A 79 8.31 9.21 -10.35
CA GLU A 79 7.96 8.30 -11.45
C GLU A 79 7.62 6.89 -10.94
N ALA A 80 8.34 6.39 -9.92
CA ALA A 80 8.06 5.11 -9.28
C ALA A 80 6.65 5.08 -8.68
N SER A 81 6.23 6.18 -8.04
CA SER A 81 4.89 6.30 -7.47
C SER A 81 3.78 6.32 -8.52
N GLU A 82 4.01 7.00 -9.64
CA GLU A 82 3.07 7.07 -10.74
C GLU A 82 2.94 5.71 -11.44
N ALA A 83 4.07 5.03 -11.68
CA ALA A 83 4.10 3.68 -12.24
C ALA A 83 3.39 2.66 -11.35
N ALA A 84 3.68 2.65 -10.04
CA ALA A 84 2.99 1.79 -9.07
C ALA A 84 1.47 2.02 -9.12
N PHE A 85 1.06 3.28 -9.10
CA PHE A 85 -0.34 3.65 -9.10
C PHE A 85 -1.06 3.26 -10.40
N HIS A 86 -0.39 3.40 -11.55
CA HIS A 86 -0.94 3.00 -12.84
C HIS A 86 -1.15 1.47 -12.92
N VAL A 87 -0.23 0.67 -12.40
CA VAL A 87 -0.38 -0.79 -12.34
C VAL A 87 -1.61 -1.15 -11.50
N ILE A 88 -1.72 -0.59 -10.30
CA ILE A 88 -2.85 -0.82 -9.39
C ILE A 88 -4.17 -0.43 -10.07
N GLN A 89 -4.24 0.74 -10.71
CA GLN A 89 -5.43 1.15 -11.45
C GLN A 89 -5.79 0.18 -12.57
N SER A 90 -4.80 -0.26 -13.36
CA SER A 90 -5.06 -1.15 -14.49
C SER A 90 -5.59 -2.52 -14.06
N GLU A 91 -5.15 -3.03 -12.91
CA GLU A 91 -5.59 -4.32 -12.36
C GLU A 91 -6.94 -4.23 -11.65
N LEU A 92 -7.19 -3.13 -10.93
CA LEU A 92 -8.48 -2.90 -10.25
C LEU A 92 -9.59 -2.45 -11.21
N GLY A 93 -9.25 -2.06 -12.44
CA GLY A 93 -10.17 -1.72 -13.53
C GLY A 93 -11.14 -0.56 -13.21
N ASP A 94 -12.34 -0.60 -13.81
CA ASP A 94 -13.38 0.45 -13.71
C ASP A 94 -13.88 0.71 -12.27
N SER A 95 -13.44 -0.09 -11.29
CA SER A 95 -13.62 0.26 -9.88
C SER A 95 -13.08 1.68 -9.59
N PHE A 96 -12.08 2.09 -10.36
CA PHE A 96 -11.45 3.38 -10.37
C PHE A 96 -12.01 4.40 -11.36
N ASP A 97 -13.04 4.20 -12.20
CA ASP A 97 -13.39 5.21 -13.24
C ASP A 97 -14.81 5.81 -13.13
N GLU A 98 -15.72 5.21 -12.37
CA GLU A 98 -17.14 5.64 -12.34
C GLU A 98 -17.55 6.45 -11.10
N ALA A 99 -16.84 7.54 -10.78
CA ALA A 99 -17.35 8.50 -9.81
C ALA A 99 -17.35 9.92 -10.39
N GLU A 100 -18.24 10.14 -11.34
CA GLU A 100 -18.76 11.47 -11.62
C GLU A 100 -19.53 11.95 -10.37
N SER A 101 -18.94 12.90 -9.63
CA SER A 101 -19.55 13.76 -8.58
C SER A 101 -19.18 13.40 -7.13
N ASP A 102 -18.35 14.29 -6.57
CA ASP A 102 -18.12 14.61 -5.16
C ASP A 102 -17.73 13.43 -4.22
N ASP A 103 -16.50 13.47 -3.70
CA ASP A 103 -16.04 12.84 -2.46
C ASP A 103 -15.53 11.38 -2.43
N SER A 104 -15.82 10.48 -3.38
CA SER A 104 -15.41 9.06 -3.23
C SER A 104 -13.95 8.74 -3.61
N TRP A 105 -13.26 9.63 -4.33
CA TRP A 105 -11.92 9.38 -4.87
C TRP A 105 -10.75 9.56 -3.89
N GLN A 106 -10.99 10.17 -2.72
CA GLN A 106 -9.90 10.55 -1.81
C GLN A 106 -9.35 9.40 -0.95
N SER A 107 -9.90 8.18 -1.08
CA SER A 107 -9.59 7.09 -0.14
C SER A 107 -8.41 6.21 -0.55
N ILE A 108 -7.92 6.27 -1.79
CA ILE A 108 -6.66 5.61 -2.19
C ILE A 108 -5.78 6.69 -2.80
N THR A 109 -4.76 7.12 -2.06
CA THR A 109 -3.84 8.17 -2.50
C THR A 109 -2.43 7.60 -2.51
N PRO A 110 -1.75 7.56 -3.67
CA PRO A 110 -0.33 7.25 -3.68
C PRO A 110 0.42 8.36 -2.93
N SER A 111 1.26 7.97 -1.98
CA SER A 111 2.14 8.90 -1.28
C SER A 111 3.58 8.42 -1.34
N VAL A 112 4.48 9.32 -1.71
CA VAL A 112 5.91 9.05 -1.67
C VAL A 112 6.42 9.41 -0.29
N SER A 113 7.09 8.47 0.37
CA SER A 113 7.89 8.75 1.57
C SER A 113 9.36 8.65 1.18
N SER A 114 10.10 9.75 1.32
CA SER A 114 11.51 9.82 0.93
C SER A 114 12.43 8.83 1.69
N SER A 115 11.95 8.18 2.75
CA SER A 115 12.74 7.24 3.57
C SER A 115 12.41 5.77 3.35
N ASP A 116 11.23 5.44 2.81
CA ASP A 116 10.67 4.08 2.87
C ASP A 116 10.15 3.57 1.52
N GLY A 117 10.51 4.24 0.43
CA GLY A 117 10.08 3.90 -0.93
C GLY A 117 8.70 4.45 -1.28
N VAL A 118 8.00 3.75 -2.17
CA VAL A 118 6.66 4.11 -2.61
C VAL A 118 5.64 3.55 -1.62
N SER A 119 4.73 4.39 -1.12
CA SER A 119 3.64 3.94 -0.25
C SER A 119 2.27 4.21 -0.87
N ILE A 120 1.44 3.18 -0.94
CA ILE A 120 0.06 3.28 -1.39
C ILE A 120 -0.81 3.37 -0.15
N ARG A 121 -1.39 4.55 0.10
CA ARG A 121 -2.19 4.80 1.30
C ARG A 121 -3.66 4.57 1.01
N MET A 122 -4.26 3.69 1.80
CA MET A 122 -5.70 3.43 1.83
C MET A 122 -6.29 4.05 3.09
N THR A 123 -7.04 5.13 2.93
CA THR A 123 -7.57 5.93 4.04
C THR A 123 -9.05 5.64 4.28
N THR A 124 -9.37 5.23 5.51
CA THR A 124 -10.74 5.19 6.03
C THR A 124 -11.00 6.46 6.85
N VAL A 125 -12.03 7.23 6.50
CA VAL A 125 -12.41 8.41 7.27
C VAL A 125 -13.43 8.01 8.33
N LEU A 126 -13.13 8.34 9.58
CA LEU A 126 -13.97 8.13 10.75
C LEU A 126 -14.56 9.45 11.23
N SER A 127 -15.77 9.40 11.78
CA SER A 127 -16.33 10.53 12.53
C SER A 127 -15.63 10.70 13.87
N ARG A 128 -15.86 11.84 14.55
CA ARG A 128 -15.42 12.07 15.94
C ARG A 128 -15.87 11.01 16.94
N ASN A 129 -16.95 10.26 16.64
CA ASN A 129 -17.45 9.17 17.50
C ASN A 129 -16.83 7.80 17.16
N GLY A 130 -15.98 7.72 16.14
CA GLY A 130 -15.40 6.48 15.64
C GLY A 130 -16.25 5.75 14.59
N ASP A 131 -17.42 6.29 14.20
CA ASP A 131 -18.23 5.70 13.12
C ASP A 131 -17.56 5.89 11.76
N VAL A 132 -17.54 4.87 10.90
CA VAL A 132 -16.98 4.95 9.55
C VAL A 132 -17.85 5.88 8.68
N ARG A 133 -17.21 6.91 8.10
CA ARG A 133 -17.82 7.86 7.15
C ARG A 133 -17.49 7.53 5.72
N ARG A 134 -16.23 7.17 5.46
CA ARG A 134 -15.72 6.85 4.12
C ARG A 134 -14.74 5.69 4.22
N THR A 135 -14.81 4.77 3.27
CA THR A 135 -13.90 3.64 3.13
C THR A 135 -13.44 3.59 1.67
N PRO A 136 -12.21 3.10 1.40
CA PRO A 136 -11.82 2.70 0.05
C PRO A 136 -12.85 1.73 -0.56
N LYS A 137 -13.07 1.86 -1.87
CA LYS A 137 -14.00 0.99 -2.62
C LYS A 137 -13.44 -0.42 -2.78
N SER A 138 -12.13 -0.53 -3.00
CA SER A 138 -11.40 -1.79 -3.06
C SER A 138 -11.01 -2.26 -1.67
N ASP A 139 -10.97 -3.58 -1.47
CA ASP A 139 -10.54 -4.17 -0.21
C ASP A 139 -9.01 -4.10 -0.07
N PHE A 140 -8.51 -4.00 1.16
CA PHE A 140 -7.06 -3.90 1.38
C PHE A 140 -6.31 -5.12 0.84
N GLU A 141 -6.86 -6.32 1.01
CA GLU A 141 -6.27 -7.56 0.50
C GLU A 141 -6.17 -7.56 -1.04
N GLU A 142 -7.21 -7.06 -1.72
CA GLU A 142 -7.24 -6.93 -3.17
C GLU A 142 -6.17 -5.94 -3.66
N VAL A 143 -6.03 -4.79 -2.99
CA VAL A 143 -4.99 -3.81 -3.33
C VAL A 143 -3.60 -4.39 -3.11
N VAL A 144 -3.37 -5.11 -2.00
CA VAL A 144 -2.08 -5.77 -1.73
C VAL A 144 -1.76 -6.82 -2.79
N GLU A 145 -2.74 -7.61 -3.22
CA GLU A 145 -2.56 -8.66 -4.22
C GLU A 145 -2.12 -8.11 -5.58
N VAL A 146 -2.62 -6.94 -5.98
CA VAL A 146 -2.29 -6.32 -7.27
C VAL A 146 -1.15 -5.31 -7.19
N THR A 147 -0.70 -4.96 -5.98
CA THR A 147 0.40 -4.01 -5.80
C THR A 147 1.73 -4.72 -6.10
N PRO A 148 2.56 -4.18 -7.01
CA PRO A 148 3.89 -4.74 -7.25
C PRO A 148 4.74 -4.64 -5.99
N GLU A 149 5.62 -5.60 -5.71
CA GLU A 149 6.53 -5.51 -4.55
C GLU A 149 7.62 -4.45 -4.78
N THR A 150 8.06 -4.32 -6.03
CA THR A 150 9.09 -3.37 -6.46
C THR A 150 8.72 -2.72 -7.79
N VAL A 151 9.19 -1.50 -7.98
CA VAL A 151 9.09 -0.79 -9.26
C VAL A 151 10.47 -0.45 -9.77
N ASP A 152 10.77 -0.90 -10.98
CA ASP A 152 11.99 -0.55 -11.70
C ASP A 152 11.72 0.63 -12.64
N ILE A 153 12.38 1.75 -12.38
CA ILE A 153 12.31 2.96 -13.18
C ILE A 153 13.63 3.17 -13.92
N THR A 154 13.53 3.39 -15.23
CA THR A 154 14.64 3.90 -16.03
C THR A 154 14.34 5.35 -16.42
N VAL A 155 15.16 6.29 -15.97
CA VAL A 155 15.04 7.73 -16.28
C VAL A 155 16.20 8.18 -17.16
N ASP A 156 15.94 8.85 -18.27
CA ASP A 156 16.98 9.57 -19.03
C ASP A 156 16.96 11.06 -18.69
N ILE A 157 18.07 11.58 -18.16
CA ILE A 157 18.24 12.98 -17.73
C ILE A 157 19.52 13.53 -18.38
N ASP A 158 19.39 14.58 -19.18
CA ASP A 158 20.51 15.22 -19.89
C ASP A 158 21.36 14.25 -20.75
N GLY A 159 20.73 13.18 -21.27
CA GLY A 159 21.38 12.13 -22.05
C GLY A 159 22.17 11.12 -21.21
N GLU A 160 22.03 11.16 -19.89
CA GLU A 160 22.47 10.12 -18.97
C GLU A 160 21.29 9.28 -18.50
N THR A 161 21.39 7.96 -18.66
CA THR A 161 20.37 7.02 -18.20
C THR A 161 20.65 6.57 -16.77
N TYR A 162 19.67 6.74 -15.90
CA TYR A 162 19.64 6.30 -14.51
C TYR A 162 18.63 5.17 -14.35
N GLN A 163 18.98 4.19 -13.53
CA GLN A 163 18.06 3.12 -13.11
C GLN A 163 17.87 3.20 -11.61
N CYS A 164 16.61 3.15 -11.19
CA CYS A 164 16.18 3.16 -9.81
C CYS A 164 15.20 2.01 -9.58
N THR A 165 15.32 1.38 -8.43
CA THR A 165 14.42 0.33 -7.96
C THR A 165 13.92 0.76 -6.61
N ASP A 166 12.61 0.90 -6.46
CA ASP A 166 11.97 1.28 -5.20
C ASP A 166 11.02 0.16 -4.76
N ASP A 167 11.05 -0.13 -3.45
CA ASP A 167 10.06 -1.01 -2.83
C ASP A 167 8.71 -0.30 -2.77
N VAL A 168 7.62 -1.05 -2.95
CA VAL A 168 6.26 -0.54 -2.79
C VAL A 168 5.60 -1.20 -1.60
N THR A 169 4.97 -0.38 -0.77
CA THR A 169 4.22 -0.84 0.41
C THR A 169 2.80 -0.33 0.37
N VAL A 170 1.83 -1.14 0.82
CA VAL A 170 0.44 -0.71 1.00
C VAL A 170 0.20 -0.46 2.48
N VAL A 171 -0.30 0.73 2.82
CA VAL A 171 -0.58 1.14 4.19
C VAL A 171 -2.06 1.45 4.32
N GLN A 172 -2.72 0.84 5.31
CA GLN A 172 -4.08 1.19 5.68
C GLN A 172 -4.06 2.16 6.86
N GLU A 173 -4.77 3.28 6.72
CA GLU A 173 -4.88 4.30 7.75
C GLU A 173 -6.32 4.67 8.05
N ALA A 174 -6.53 5.18 9.26
CA ALA A 174 -7.80 5.76 9.67
C ALA A 174 -7.60 7.23 10.06
N GLU A 175 -8.29 8.12 9.37
CA GLU A 175 -8.27 9.56 9.64
C GLU A 175 -9.58 9.98 10.33
N GLN A 176 -9.49 10.80 11.37
CA GLN A 176 -10.67 11.35 12.03
C GLN A 176 -11.06 12.67 11.36
N GLU A 177 -12.33 12.79 10.96
CA GLU A 177 -12.91 14.03 10.43
C GLU A 177 -12.92 15.12 11.51
N ASP A 178 -12.31 16.26 11.19
CA ASP A 178 -12.09 17.38 12.12
C ASP A 178 -13.38 17.99 12.68
#